data_AF-A0A5C8J4I4-F1
#
_entry.id   AF-A0A5C8J4I4-F1
#
_cell.length_a   1.000
_cell.length_b   1.000
_cell.length_c   1.000
_cell.angle_alpha   90.00
_cell.angle_beta   90.00
_cell.angle_gamma   90.00
#
_symmetry.space_group_name_H-M   'P 1'
#
loop_
_entity.id
_entity.type
_entity.pdbx_description
1 polymer ?
#
loop_
_entity_poly.entity_id
_entity_poly.type
_entity_poly.pdbx_seq_one_letter_code
_entity_poly.pdbx_strand_id
1 'polypeptide(L)'
;MNPSAEPTPVFPLLEQVSPDRFSGPMRAMETGPLALLPPGMVVTQRHCYLAKHGTWVAYVQQAEQAARAWQGVRQPIPGRRVGLDLLEWWRSASGDRAEALTMTTQPVDELGHYLLGYFRLAERKG
;
A
#
# COMPACT_ATOMS: atom_id res chain seq x y z
N MET A 1 6.09 32.72 7.16
CA MET A 1 5.06 31.69 7.41
C MET A 1 5.06 30.78 6.20
N ASN A 2 5.69 29.60 6.29
CA ASN A 2 5.56 28.61 5.24
C ASN A 2 4.15 28.01 5.36
N PRO A 3 3.32 28.01 4.30
CA PRO A 3 2.10 27.23 4.33
C PRO A 3 2.54 25.78 4.53
N SER A 4 1.93 25.09 5.49
CA SER A 4 2.06 23.65 5.64
C SER A 4 1.83 23.02 4.28
N ALA A 5 2.90 22.62 3.60
CA ALA A 5 2.79 21.90 2.34
C ALA A 5 2.00 20.64 2.70
N GLU A 6 0.77 20.54 2.20
CA GLU A 6 0.02 19.30 2.31
C GLU A 6 0.91 18.19 1.75
N PRO A 7 1.02 17.05 2.45
CA PRO A 7 1.87 15.97 1.98
C PRO A 7 1.42 15.58 0.57
N THR A 8 2.36 15.61 -0.37
CA THR A 8 2.07 15.26 -1.76
C THR A 8 1.39 13.88 -1.81
N PRO A 9 0.20 13.76 -2.41
CA PRO A 9 -0.50 12.49 -2.49
C PRO A 9 0.34 11.49 -3.27
N VAL A 10 0.47 10.27 -2.72
CA VAL A 10 1.28 9.20 -3.34
C VAL A 10 0.71 8.80 -4.70
N PHE A 11 -0.61 8.83 -4.85
CA PHE A 11 -1.33 8.48 -6.08
C PHE A 11 -2.22 9.65 -6.54
N PRO A 12 -1.65 10.71 -7.14
CA PRO A 12 -2.36 11.97 -7.40
C PRO A 12 -3.50 11.87 -8.41
N LEU A 13 -3.52 10.81 -9.23
CA LEU A 13 -4.51 10.60 -10.29
C LEU A 13 -5.58 9.56 -9.94
N LEU A 14 -5.50 8.95 -8.77
CA LEU A 14 -6.49 7.97 -8.33
C LEU A 14 -7.53 8.62 -7.43
N GLU A 15 -8.78 8.18 -7.58
CA GLU A 15 -9.85 8.53 -6.64
C GLU A 15 -9.55 7.86 -5.30
N GLN A 16 -9.29 8.66 -4.27
CA GLN A 16 -9.20 8.16 -2.91
C GLN A 16 -10.61 7.91 -2.36
N VAL A 17 -10.81 6.71 -1.82
CA VAL A 17 -12.10 6.27 -1.26
C VAL A 17 -11.93 5.91 0.21
N SER A 18 -13.03 5.98 0.97
CA SER A 18 -13.02 5.54 2.37
C SER A 18 -12.78 4.02 2.44
N PRO A 19 -11.87 3.53 3.32
CA PRO A 19 -11.71 2.10 3.59
C PRO A 19 -13.02 1.42 4.01
N ASP A 20 -13.91 2.13 4.71
CA ASP A 20 -15.16 1.57 5.24
C ASP A 20 -16.13 1.17 4.12
N ARG A 21 -16.11 1.91 3.00
CA ARG A 21 -16.90 1.60 1.80
C ARG A 21 -16.55 0.22 1.22
N PHE A 22 -15.30 -0.21 1.40
CA PHE A 22 -14.78 -1.48 0.89
C PHE A 22 -14.20 -2.35 2.02
N SER A 23 -14.87 -2.37 3.17
CA SER A 23 -14.41 -3.08 4.37
C SER A 23 -14.10 -4.57 4.15
N GLY A 24 -14.92 -5.26 3.35
CA GLY A 24 -14.69 -6.66 2.96
C GLY A 24 -13.38 -6.86 2.17
N PRO A 25 -13.22 -6.23 1.00
CA PRO A 25 -11.96 -6.24 0.25
C PRO A 25 -10.73 -5.80 1.05
N MET A 26 -10.88 -4.76 1.89
CA MET A 26 -9.81 -4.29 2.78
C MET A 26 -9.38 -5.36 3.78
N ARG A 27 -10.34 -6.02 4.43
CA ARG A 27 -10.05 -7.12 5.34
C ARG A 27 -9.35 -8.27 4.64
N ALA A 28 -9.79 -8.63 3.43
CA ALA A 28 -9.15 -9.68 2.64
C ALA A 28 -7.69 -9.34 2.27
N MET A 29 -7.39 -8.07 1.97
CA MET A 29 -6.03 -7.59 1.75
C MET A 29 -5.15 -7.70 3.01
N GLU A 30 -5.71 -7.35 4.17
CA GLU A 30 -5.01 -7.43 5.46
C GLU A 30 -4.73 -8.86 5.91
N THR A 31 -5.70 -9.77 5.76
CA THR A 31 -5.54 -11.18 6.17
C THR A 31 -4.87 -12.04 5.12
N GLY A 32 -4.76 -11.57 3.88
CA GLY A 32 -4.15 -12.27 2.76
C GLY A 32 -2.76 -11.72 2.45
N PRO A 33 -2.59 -10.88 1.40
CA PRO A 33 -1.29 -10.33 1.02
C PRO A 33 -0.49 -9.74 2.18
N LEU A 34 -1.06 -8.86 3.01
CA LEU A 34 -0.30 -8.23 4.09
C LEU A 34 0.16 -9.21 5.17
N ALA A 35 -0.45 -10.39 5.29
CA ALA A 35 0.01 -11.44 6.20
C ALA A 35 1.35 -12.07 5.76
N LEU A 36 1.81 -11.82 4.53
CA LEU A 36 3.13 -12.24 4.05
C LEU A 36 4.27 -11.33 4.51
N LEU A 37 3.96 -10.16 5.08
CA LEU A 37 4.98 -9.27 5.62
C LEU A 37 5.64 -9.89 6.86
N PRO A 38 6.85 -9.44 7.25
CA PRO A 38 7.52 -9.96 8.43
C PRO A 38 6.63 -9.90 9.68
N PRO A 39 6.71 -10.92 10.55
CA PRO A 39 5.89 -10.98 11.75
C PRO A 39 6.13 -9.77 12.64
N GLY A 40 5.07 -9.30 13.30
CA GLY A 40 5.13 -8.13 14.19
C GLY A 40 4.86 -6.80 13.49
N MET A 41 4.70 -6.75 12.17
CA MET A 41 4.18 -5.55 11.50
C MET A 41 2.69 -5.37 11.75
N VAL A 42 2.28 -4.16 12.14
CA VAL A 42 0.87 -3.79 12.35
C VAL A 42 0.50 -2.59 11.49
N VAL A 43 -0.71 -2.63 10.90
CA VAL A 43 -1.26 -1.52 10.13
C VAL A 43 -1.69 -0.40 11.07
N THR A 44 -1.13 0.80 10.87
CA THR A 44 -1.45 2.01 11.65
C THR A 44 -2.26 3.02 10.85
N GLN A 45 -2.13 3.04 9.51
CA GLN A 45 -2.96 3.85 8.63
C GLN A 45 -3.34 3.07 7.37
N ARG A 46 -4.54 3.36 6.85
CA ARG A 46 -5.12 2.75 5.65
C ARG A 46 -5.51 3.85 4.67
N HIS A 47 -4.99 3.78 3.46
CA HIS A 47 -5.41 4.60 2.34
C HIS A 47 -5.90 3.68 1.23
N CYS A 48 -7.05 4.02 0.64
CA CYS A 48 -7.70 3.18 -0.37
C CYS A 48 -7.97 4.01 -1.61
N TYR A 49 -7.74 3.43 -2.78
CA TYR A 49 -7.92 4.09 -4.05
C TYR A 49 -8.59 3.17 -5.05
N LEU A 50 -9.41 3.74 -5.95
CA LEU A 50 -9.91 3.02 -7.11
C LEU A 50 -8.87 3.06 -8.22
N ALA A 51 -8.47 1.87 -8.65
CA ALA A 51 -7.43 1.62 -9.64
C ALA A 51 -8.00 0.91 -10.87
N LYS A 52 -7.37 1.10 -12.02
CA LYS A 52 -7.64 0.31 -13.24
C LYS A 52 -6.82 -0.97 -13.26
N HIS A 53 -7.29 -1.99 -13.97
CA HIS A 53 -6.54 -3.22 -14.20
C HIS A 53 -5.24 -2.97 -14.98
N GLY A 54 -4.22 -3.81 -14.77
CA GLY A 54 -3.00 -3.82 -15.59
C GLY A 54 -1.99 -2.71 -15.28
N THR A 55 -2.22 -1.86 -14.28
CA THR A 55 -1.35 -0.71 -13.96
C THR A 55 -0.56 -0.89 -12.65
N TRP A 56 -0.50 -2.11 -12.11
CA TRP A 56 0.22 -2.42 -10.86
C TRP A 56 1.65 -1.85 -10.83
N VAL A 57 2.42 -2.08 -11.89
CA VAL A 57 3.82 -1.61 -11.99
C VAL A 57 3.92 -0.09 -11.86
N ALA A 58 2.97 0.66 -12.44
CA ALA A 58 2.95 2.11 -12.35
C ALA A 58 2.67 2.58 -10.90
N TYR A 59 1.78 1.90 -10.18
CA TYR A 59 1.52 2.22 -8.77
C TYR A 59 2.71 1.87 -7.88
N VAL A 60 3.40 0.75 -8.14
CA VAL A 60 4.64 0.40 -7.44
C VAL A 60 5.70 1.48 -7.66
N GLN A 61 5.84 2.01 -8.87
CA GLN A 61 6.80 3.09 -9.16
C GLN A 61 6.46 4.39 -8.41
N GLN A 62 5.18 4.75 -8.33
CA GLN A 62 4.73 5.92 -7.57
C GLN A 62 4.99 5.75 -6.07
N ALA A 63 4.66 4.59 -5.50
CA ALA A 63 4.96 4.27 -4.10
C ALA A 63 6.47 4.22 -3.85
N GLU A 64 7.27 3.71 -4.78
CA GLU A 64 8.72 3.73 -4.68
C GLU A 64 9.29 5.15 -4.70
N GLN A 65 8.76 6.03 -5.54
CA GLN A 65 9.16 7.44 -5.55
C GLN A 65 8.78 8.13 -4.23
N ALA A 66 7.59 7.87 -3.70
CA ALA A 66 7.19 8.35 -2.38
C ALA A 66 8.09 7.80 -1.27
N ALA A 67 8.49 6.54 -1.36
CA ALA A 67 9.40 5.90 -0.42
C ALA A 67 10.78 6.58 -0.38
N ARG A 68 11.32 6.96 -1.54
CA ARG A 68 12.61 7.66 -1.65
C ARG A 68 12.63 8.99 -0.89
N ALA A 69 11.50 9.69 -0.78
CA ALA A 69 11.41 10.95 -0.04
C ALA A 69 11.71 10.79 1.46
N TRP A 70 11.58 9.59 2.00
CA TRP A 70 11.93 9.25 3.38
C TRP A 70 13.03 8.20 3.47
N GLN A 71 13.84 8.05 2.41
CA GLN A 71 14.95 7.07 2.31
C GLN A 71 14.48 5.61 2.51
N GLY A 72 13.23 5.32 2.12
CA GLY A 72 12.67 3.99 2.12
C GLY A 72 13.25 3.11 1.03
N VAL A 73 13.62 1.89 1.39
CA VAL A 73 14.13 0.89 0.46
C VAL A 73 13.12 -0.24 0.34
N ARG A 74 12.82 -0.65 -0.90
CA ARG A 74 11.94 -1.78 -1.18
C ARG A 74 12.54 -3.06 -0.63
N GLN A 75 11.75 -3.79 0.13
CA GLN A 75 12.20 -4.96 0.84
C GLN A 75 11.79 -6.25 0.12
N PRO A 76 12.60 -7.32 0.18
CA PRO A 76 12.18 -8.63 -0.30
C PRO A 76 11.04 -9.18 0.58
N ILE A 77 10.17 -10.00 -0.01
CA ILE A 77 9.11 -10.72 0.70
C ILE A 77 9.31 -12.21 0.39
N PRO A 78 9.89 -13.00 1.32
CA PRO A 78 10.12 -14.42 1.11
C PRO A 78 8.82 -15.16 0.76
N GLY A 79 8.88 -16.06 -0.22
CA GLY A 79 7.73 -16.86 -0.65
C GLY A 79 6.72 -16.11 -1.54
N ARG A 80 6.87 -14.79 -1.73
CA ARG A 80 6.04 -14.02 -2.66
C ARG A 80 6.43 -14.27 -4.10
N ARG A 81 5.44 -14.52 -4.96
CA ARG A 81 5.58 -14.55 -6.41
C ARG A 81 5.48 -13.14 -6.97
N VAL A 82 6.62 -12.60 -7.40
CA VAL A 82 6.70 -11.27 -8.03
C VAL A 82 5.76 -11.19 -9.23
N GLY A 83 4.92 -10.14 -9.26
CA GLY A 83 3.97 -9.90 -10.35
C GLY A 83 2.67 -10.71 -10.29
N LEU A 84 2.56 -11.68 -9.38
CA LEU A 84 1.33 -12.43 -9.13
C LEU A 84 0.72 -12.06 -7.78
N ASP A 85 1.55 -12.06 -6.74
CA ASP A 85 1.15 -11.63 -5.42
C ASP A 85 1.37 -10.11 -5.38
N LEU A 86 0.27 -9.38 -5.64
CA LEU A 86 0.18 -7.92 -5.73
C LEU A 86 0.47 -7.28 -4.36
N LEU A 87 1.73 -7.32 -3.96
CA LEU A 87 2.21 -6.84 -2.66
C LEU A 87 3.63 -6.30 -2.80
N GLU A 88 3.85 -5.06 -2.39
CA GLU A 88 5.18 -4.50 -2.18
C GLU A 88 5.25 -3.83 -0.83
N TRP A 89 6.46 -3.71 -0.28
CA TRP A 89 6.69 -2.93 0.92
C TRP A 89 8.05 -2.28 0.93
N TRP A 90 8.14 -1.18 1.67
CA TRP A 90 9.33 -0.36 1.84
C TRP A 90 9.56 -0.12 3.32
N ARG A 91 10.83 0.01 3.70
CA ARG A 91 11.23 0.29 5.08
C ARG A 91 12.42 1.25 5.10
N SER A 92 12.46 2.14 6.10
CA SER A 92 13.57 3.05 6.30
C SER A 92 14.75 2.30 6.90
N ALA A 93 15.97 2.77 6.68
CA ALA A 93 17.16 2.15 7.28
C ALA A 93 17.12 2.14 8.82
N SER A 94 16.50 3.16 9.42
CA SER A 94 16.24 3.27 10.86
C SER A 94 15.13 2.34 11.37
N GLY A 95 14.29 1.79 10.49
CA GLY A 95 13.16 0.93 10.84
C GLY A 95 11.95 1.66 11.45
N ASP A 96 12.00 2.98 11.59
CA ASP A 96 10.95 3.83 12.15
C ASP A 96 9.75 4.04 11.24
N ARG A 97 9.90 3.79 9.94
CA ARG A 97 8.83 3.88 8.94
C ARG A 97 8.84 2.65 8.05
N ALA A 98 7.67 2.05 7.91
CA ALA A 98 7.40 1.03 6.92
C ALA A 98 6.05 1.31 6.24
N GLU A 99 5.98 1.05 4.94
CA GLU A 99 4.76 1.22 4.15
C GLU A 99 4.59 0.03 3.21
N ALA A 100 3.35 -0.37 2.95
CA ALA A 100 3.02 -1.46 2.04
C ALA A 100 1.96 -1.04 1.04
N LEU A 101 2.03 -1.63 -0.15
CA LEU A 101 1.08 -1.48 -1.24
C LEU A 101 0.53 -2.86 -1.58
N THR A 102 -0.77 -3.00 -1.69
CA THR A 102 -1.43 -4.19 -2.24
C THR A 102 -2.63 -3.79 -3.08
N MET A 103 -3.10 -4.69 -3.94
CA MET A 103 -4.26 -4.47 -4.78
C MET A 103 -5.11 -5.74 -4.82
N THR A 104 -6.43 -5.58 -4.92
CA THR A 104 -7.31 -6.73 -5.14
C THR A 104 -6.95 -7.44 -6.45
N THR A 105 -7.22 -8.75 -6.52
CA THR A 105 -7.02 -9.54 -7.74
C THR A 105 -8.27 -9.60 -8.61
N GLN A 106 -9.39 -9.13 -8.08
CA GLN A 106 -10.67 -9.01 -8.78
C GLN A 106 -11.20 -7.57 -8.64
N PRO A 107 -12.04 -7.12 -9.59
CA PRO A 107 -12.75 -5.86 -9.46
C PRO A 107 -13.63 -5.80 -8.21
N VAL A 108 -13.80 -4.60 -7.65
CA VAL A 108 -14.65 -4.32 -6.48
C VAL A 108 -15.96 -3.61 -6.84
N ASP A 109 -16.16 -3.27 -8.11
CA ASP A 109 -17.39 -2.70 -8.64
C ASP A 109 -17.69 -3.15 -10.07
N GLU A 110 -18.87 -2.80 -10.57
CA GLU A 110 -19.35 -3.13 -11.92
C GLU A 110 -18.61 -2.36 -13.03
N LEU A 111 -17.91 -1.28 -12.67
CA LEU A 111 -17.10 -0.48 -13.59
C LEU A 111 -15.72 -1.11 -13.85
N GLY A 112 -15.42 -2.21 -13.16
CA GLY A 112 -14.15 -2.93 -13.33
C GLY A 112 -13.00 -2.31 -12.55
N HIS A 113 -13.27 -1.47 -11.55
CA HIS A 113 -12.22 -0.91 -10.71
C HIS A 113 -11.70 -1.94 -9.72
N TYR A 114 -10.40 -1.87 -9.46
CA TYR A 114 -9.70 -2.63 -8.45
C TYR A 114 -9.45 -1.74 -7.25
N LEU A 115 -9.39 -2.34 -6.06
CA LEU A 115 -9.06 -1.57 -4.86
C LEU A 115 -7.55 -1.64 -4.62
N LEU A 116 -6.90 -0.49 -4.65
CA LEU A 116 -5.49 -0.31 -4.28
C LEU A 116 -5.43 0.13 -2.82
N GLY A 117 -4.81 -0.69 -1.97
CA GLY A 117 -4.57 -0.38 -0.57
C GLY A 117 -3.12 0.06 -0.34
N TYR A 118 -2.94 1.22 0.29
CA TYR A 118 -1.65 1.74 0.72
C TYR A 118 -1.64 1.92 2.24
N PHE A 119 -0.69 1.29 2.90
CA PHE A 119 -0.72 1.06 4.34
C PHE A 119 0.53 1.63 4.97
N ARG A 120 0.35 2.37 6.07
CA ARG A 120 1.45 2.65 6.99
C ARG A 120 1.53 1.55 8.02
N LEU A 121 2.76 1.10 8.26
CA LEU A 121 3.07 0.00 9.16
C LEU A 121 3.93 0.51 10.31
N ALA A 122 3.80 -0.15 11.46
CA ALA A 122 4.70 -0.01 12.59
C ALA A 122 5.06 -1.41 13.11
N GLU A 123 6.20 -1.51 13.77
CA GLU A 123 6.51 -2.70 14.56
C GLU A 123 5.64 -2.71 15.81
N ARG A 124 5.05 -3.87 16.10
CA ARG A 124 4.36 -4.14 17.34
C ARG A 124 5.39 -4.07 18.46
N LYS A 125 5.32 -3.01 19.26
CA LYS A 125 6.05 -2.96 20.52
C LYS A 125 5.47 -4.05 21.43
N GLY A 126 6.32 -4.97 21.86
CA GLY A 126 6.00 -6.01 22.84
C GLY A 126 5.71 -5.42 24.21
#